data_AF-A0A832GJ04-F1
#
_entry.id   AF-A0A832GJ04-F1
#
_cell.length_a   1.000
_cell.length_b   1.000
_cell.length_c   1.000
_cell.angle_alpha   90.00
_cell.angle_beta   90.00
_cell.angle_gamma   90.00
#
_symmetry.space_group_name_H-M   'P 1'
#
loop_
_entity.id
_entity.type
_entity.pdbx_description
1 polymer ?
#
loop_
_entity_poly.entity_id
_entity_poly.type
_entity_poly.pdbx_seq_one_letter_code
_entity_poly.pdbx_strand_id
1 'polypeptide(L)'
;MNKQFIYLGIVVLLAALAGYLFATQPIRRGLDVQGGLRMTLRAEIEKLSPEEQKLWTPERMRTVIDILSRRIDSLGVIEPTIYQKGDTEIVIELPGFTDEQEARDLLQTTARLEFRYLRDVRTEPKKFRELVREISILLAYEATQDLALAPTEVQTPLARATGKRPFRAHPSVNERIGLSE
;
A
#
# COMPACT_ATOMS: atom_id res chain seq x y z
N MET A 1 -7.29 51.72 -51.47
CA MET A 1 -6.76 51.10 -50.23
C MET A 1 -6.25 49.71 -50.60
N ASN A 2 -4.93 49.49 -50.59
CA ASN A 2 -4.33 48.29 -51.21
C ASN A 2 -4.75 47.02 -50.47
N LYS A 3 -5.23 46.03 -51.23
CA LYS A 3 -5.63 44.71 -50.71
C LYS A 3 -4.53 44.05 -49.87
N GLN A 4 -3.26 44.35 -50.16
CA GLN A 4 -2.10 43.89 -49.40
C GLN A 4 -2.08 44.35 -47.93
N PHE A 5 -2.54 45.57 -47.61
CA PHE A 5 -2.64 46.02 -46.22
C PHE A 5 -3.74 45.30 -45.43
N ILE A 6 -4.82 44.88 -46.12
CA ILE A 6 -5.92 44.11 -45.51
C ILE A 6 -5.44 42.70 -45.14
N TYR A 7 -4.71 42.03 -46.03
CA TYR A 7 -4.13 40.71 -45.74
C TYR A 7 -3.10 40.77 -44.60
N LEU A 8 -2.27 41.81 -44.55
CA LEU A 8 -1.31 42.02 -43.45
C LEU A 8 -2.04 42.14 -42.10
N GLY A 9 -3.14 42.90 -42.06
CA GLY A 9 -3.96 43.06 -40.84
C GLY A 9 -4.56 41.74 -40.35
N ILE A 10 -5.06 40.90 -41.27
CA ILE A 10 -5.63 39.58 -40.92
C ILE A 10 -4.56 38.63 -40.38
N VAL A 11 -3.36 38.63 -40.98
CA VAL A 11 -2.24 37.79 -40.51
C VAL A 11 -1.80 38.19 -39.10
N VAL A 12 -1.70 39.50 -38.83
CA VAL A 12 -1.36 40.01 -37.49
C VAL A 12 -2.44 39.65 -36.47
N LEU A 13 -3.72 39.76 -36.85
CA LEU A 13 -4.84 39.40 -35.98
C LEU A 13 -4.85 37.89 -35.66
N LEU A 14 -4.60 37.03 -36.66
CA LEU A 14 -4.52 35.58 -36.49
C LEU A 14 -3.32 35.18 -35.61
N ALA A 15 -2.18 35.84 -35.80
CA ALA A 15 -1.00 35.61 -34.96
C ALA A 15 -1.25 36.02 -33.50
N ALA A 16 -1.91 37.17 -33.28
CA ALA A 16 -2.31 37.62 -31.95
C ALA A 16 -3.30 36.66 -31.29
N LEU A 17 -4.30 36.17 -32.04
CA LEU A 17 -5.29 35.22 -31.56
C LEU A 17 -4.67 33.85 -31.22
N ALA A 18 -3.75 33.37 -32.05
CA ALA A 18 -3.02 32.13 -31.79
C ALA A 18 -2.13 32.25 -30.55
N GLY A 19 -1.43 33.37 -30.39
CA GLY A 19 -0.64 33.66 -29.19
C GLY A 19 -1.49 33.72 -27.92
N TYR A 20 -2.68 34.33 -28.00
CA TYR A 20 -3.64 34.36 -26.91
C TYR A 20 -4.12 32.95 -26.52
N LEU A 21 -4.52 32.14 -27.52
CA LEU A 21 -4.98 30.77 -27.28
C LEU A 21 -3.89 29.87 -26.69
N PHE A 22 -2.64 30.04 -27.12
CA PHE A 22 -1.49 29.30 -26.58
C PHE A 22 -1.19 29.67 -25.12
N ALA A 23 -1.30 30.96 -24.77
CA ALA A 23 -1.06 31.43 -23.40
C ALA A 23 -2.13 30.96 -22.40
N THR A 24 -3.37 30.71 -22.85
CA THR A 24 -4.48 30.28 -21.98
C THR A 24 -4.60 28.76 -21.82
N GLN A 25 -3.79 27.95 -22.49
CA GLN A 25 -3.81 26.50 -22.27
C GLN A 25 -3.27 26.19 -20.87
N PRO A 26 -4.01 25.49 -19.99
CA PRO A 26 -3.50 25.06 -18.70
C PRO A 26 -2.43 23.98 -18.91
N ILE A 27 -1.16 24.38 -18.87
CA ILE A 27 -0.03 23.44 -18.88
C ILE A 27 -0.07 22.67 -17.55
N ARG A 28 -0.19 21.33 -17.63
CA ARG A 28 -0.07 20.45 -16.46
C ARG A 28 1.32 20.63 -15.87
N ARG A 29 1.39 21.27 -14.70
CA ARG A 29 2.63 21.58 -14.00
C ARG A 29 3.09 20.32 -13.26
N GLY A 30 4.23 19.75 -13.66
CA GLY A 30 4.82 18.60 -12.98
C GLY A 30 5.36 18.95 -11.58
N LEU A 31 5.85 17.93 -10.88
CA LEU A 31 6.39 17.99 -9.52
C LEU A 31 7.39 19.13 -9.27
N ASP A 32 8.23 19.44 -10.27
CA ASP A 32 9.25 20.48 -10.20
C ASP A 32 8.67 21.92 -10.18
N VAL A 33 7.39 22.09 -10.53
CA VAL A 33 6.72 23.40 -10.64
C VAL A 33 5.60 23.59 -9.59
N GLN A 34 5.10 22.50 -8.98
CA GLN A 34 4.12 22.54 -7.88
C GLN A 34 4.73 22.23 -6.51
N GLY A 35 5.92 21.64 -6.46
CA GLY A 35 6.48 21.08 -5.24
C GLY A 35 5.74 19.80 -4.81
N GLY A 36 6.46 18.92 -4.12
CA GLY A 36 5.91 17.66 -3.62
C GLY A 36 7.00 16.63 -3.36
N LEU A 37 6.60 15.41 -3.04
CA LEU A 37 7.50 14.35 -2.64
C LEU A 37 7.52 13.22 -3.68
N ARG A 38 8.72 12.83 -4.14
CA ARG A 38 8.94 11.61 -4.91
C ARG A 38 9.74 10.63 -4.09
N MET A 39 9.23 9.42 -3.94
CA MET A 39 9.95 8.33 -3.28
C MET A 39 9.96 7.08 -4.14
N THR A 40 11.02 6.28 -3.99
CA THR A 40 11.14 4.98 -4.65
C THR A 40 11.29 3.92 -3.57
N LEU A 41 10.33 3.01 -3.51
CA LEU A 41 10.36 1.85 -2.64
C LEU A 41 10.95 0.68 -3.42
N ARG A 42 11.87 -0.06 -2.81
CA ARG A 42 12.45 -1.28 -3.39
C ARG A 42 12.03 -2.48 -2.55
N ALA A 43 11.47 -3.49 -3.19
CA ALA A 43 11.19 -4.77 -2.57
C ALA A 43 12.51 -5.53 -2.32
N GLU A 44 12.83 -5.79 -1.05
CA GLU A 44 14.05 -6.52 -0.65
C GLU A 44 13.83 -8.05 -0.74
N ILE A 45 13.57 -8.54 -1.95
CA ILE A 45 13.23 -9.96 -2.21
C ILE A 45 14.41 -10.88 -1.82
N GLU A 46 15.64 -10.39 -1.92
CA GLU A 46 16.86 -11.12 -1.59
C GLU A 46 16.94 -11.52 -0.11
N LYS A 47 16.26 -10.78 0.79
CA LYS A 47 16.21 -11.08 2.22
C LYS A 47 15.12 -12.11 2.57
N LEU A 48 14.26 -12.47 1.62
CA LEU A 48 13.21 -13.46 1.82
C LEU A 48 13.77 -14.88 1.75
N SER A 49 13.12 -15.81 2.43
CA SER A 49 13.49 -17.23 2.34
C SER A 49 13.32 -17.78 0.91
N PRO A 50 14.05 -18.83 0.51
CA PRO A 50 13.95 -19.40 -0.85
C PRO A 50 12.55 -19.86 -1.24
N GLU A 51 11.69 -20.19 -0.26
CA GLU A 51 10.28 -20.54 -0.50
C GLU A 51 9.43 -19.30 -0.81
N GLU A 52 9.70 -18.17 -0.16
CA GLU A 52 8.97 -16.91 -0.33
C GLU A 52 9.36 -16.16 -1.60
N GLN A 53 10.63 -16.27 -2.01
CA GLN A 53 11.09 -15.75 -3.30
C GLN A 53 10.29 -16.38 -4.46
N LYS A 54 9.95 -17.67 -4.36
CA LYS A 54 9.11 -18.35 -5.36
C LYS A 54 7.66 -17.88 -5.37
N LEU A 55 7.19 -17.30 -4.27
CA LEU A 55 5.84 -16.73 -4.19
C LEU A 55 5.80 -15.29 -4.70
N TRP A 56 6.95 -14.69 -5.00
CA TRP A 56 6.97 -13.36 -5.59
C TRP A 56 6.47 -13.43 -7.03
N THR A 57 5.19 -13.10 -7.20
CA THR A 57 4.52 -13.05 -8.50
C THR A 57 4.04 -11.63 -8.81
N PRO A 58 3.75 -11.30 -10.08
CA PRO A 58 3.19 -10.01 -10.46
C PRO A 58 1.90 -9.64 -9.69
N GLU A 59 1.11 -10.63 -9.29
CA GLU A 59 -0.11 -10.43 -8.49
C GLU A 59 0.20 -9.92 -7.08
N ARG A 60 1.30 -10.37 -6.47
CA ARG A 60 1.75 -9.83 -5.17
C ARG A 60 2.20 -8.39 -5.30
N MET A 61 2.92 -8.05 -6.37
CA MET A 61 3.32 -6.66 -6.64
C MET A 61 2.08 -5.76 -6.76
N ARG A 62 1.06 -6.20 -7.51
CA ARG A 62 -0.21 -5.48 -7.61
C ARG A 62 -0.89 -5.31 -6.26
N THR A 63 -0.90 -6.34 -5.42
CA THR A 63 -1.44 -6.26 -4.06
C THR A 63 -0.70 -5.21 -3.21
N VAL A 64 0.62 -5.14 -3.32
CA VAL A 64 1.42 -4.12 -2.63
C VAL A 64 1.06 -2.72 -3.12
N ILE A 65 0.92 -2.51 -4.42
CA ILE A 65 0.48 -1.23 -5.00
C ILE A 65 -0.91 -0.85 -4.48
N ASP A 66 -1.86 -1.79 -4.44
CA ASP A 66 -3.21 -1.55 -3.91
C ASP A 66 -3.19 -1.15 -2.43
N ILE A 67 -2.33 -1.78 -1.61
CA ILE A 67 -2.17 -1.42 -0.19
C ILE A 67 -1.57 -0.01 -0.06
N LEU A 68 -0.55 0.31 -0.86
CA LEU A 68 0.09 1.63 -0.85
C LEU A 68 -0.89 2.72 -1.29
N SER A 69 -1.71 2.45 -2.32
CA SER A 69 -2.75 3.37 -2.78
C SER A 69 -3.72 3.72 -1.67
N ARG A 70 -4.28 2.71 -0.97
CA ARG A 70 -5.23 2.95 0.14
C ARG A 70 -4.61 3.75 1.29
N ARG A 71 -3.31 3.56 1.55
CA ARG A 71 -2.60 4.34 2.59
C ARG A 71 -2.42 5.77 2.15
N ILE A 72 -2.08 6.01 0.89
CA ILE A 72 -1.90 7.36 0.37
C ILE A 72 -3.24 8.11 0.31
N ASP A 73 -4.34 7.44 -0.02
CA ASP A 73 -5.68 8.03 0.04
C ASP A 73 -5.99 8.57 1.46
N SER A 74 -5.47 7.91 2.51
CA SER A 74 -5.64 8.36 3.89
C SER A 74 -4.81 9.60 4.27
N LEU A 75 -3.79 9.95 3.47
CA LEU A 75 -2.97 11.16 3.65
C LEU A 75 -3.68 12.43 3.17
N GLY A 76 -4.82 12.30 2.48
CA GLY A 76 -5.53 13.45 1.90
C GLY A 76 -4.77 14.12 0.75
N VAL A 77 -3.82 13.42 0.12
CA VAL A 77 -3.06 13.91 -1.03
C VAL A 77 -3.95 13.96 -2.26
N ILE A 78 -3.92 15.08 -2.98
CA ILE A 78 -4.67 15.27 -4.21
C ILE A 78 -3.84 14.69 -5.36
N GLU A 79 -4.42 13.72 -6.09
CA GLU A 79 -3.84 13.10 -7.29
C GLU A 79 -2.46 12.43 -7.10
N PRO A 80 -2.33 11.48 -6.15
CA PRO A 80 -1.10 10.69 -6.02
C PRO A 80 -0.89 9.81 -7.25
N THR A 81 0.36 9.67 -7.68
CA THR A 81 0.73 8.79 -8.81
C THR A 81 1.62 7.66 -8.30
N ILE A 82 1.20 6.42 -8.54
CA ILE A 82 1.92 5.21 -8.13
C ILE A 82 2.12 4.33 -9.36
N TYR A 83 3.36 3.95 -9.63
CA TYR A 83 3.66 3.04 -10.73
C TYR A 83 4.86 2.16 -10.41
N GLN A 84 4.83 0.96 -10.99
CA GLN A 84 5.92 0.01 -10.93
C GLN A 84 7.05 0.45 -11.86
N LYS A 85 8.30 0.33 -11.39
CA LYS A 85 9.51 0.58 -12.16
C LYS A 85 10.38 -0.69 -12.11
N GLY A 86 10.43 -1.42 -13.23
CA GLY A 86 11.08 -2.74 -13.27
C GLY A 86 10.34 -3.78 -12.45
N ASP A 87 11.02 -4.81 -11.95
CA ASP A 87 10.37 -5.95 -11.28
C ASP A 87 10.25 -5.79 -9.76
N THR A 88 11.00 -4.86 -9.17
CA THR A 88 11.17 -4.75 -7.71
C THR A 88 11.02 -3.34 -7.16
N GLU A 89 10.90 -2.32 -8.00
CA GLU A 89 10.76 -0.93 -7.55
C GLU A 89 9.33 -0.40 -7.77
N ILE A 90 8.85 0.38 -6.82
CA ILE A 90 7.60 1.12 -6.89
C ILE A 90 7.95 2.59 -6.70
N VAL A 91 7.55 3.43 -7.65
CA VAL A 91 7.69 4.87 -7.56
C VAL A 91 6.37 5.47 -7.11
N ILE A 92 6.46 6.36 -6.13
CA ILE A 92 5.33 7.10 -5.58
C ILE A 92 5.64 8.59 -5.70
N GLU A 93 4.69 9.33 -6.25
CA GLU A 93 4.72 10.79 -6.39
C GLU A 93 3.52 11.38 -5.66
N LEU A 94 3.78 12.26 -4.70
CA LEU A 94 2.81 12.91 -3.83
C LEU A 94 2.86 14.44 -4.04
N PRO A 95 2.04 15.01 -4.94
CA PRO A 95 1.99 16.45 -5.17
C PRO A 95 1.54 17.21 -3.92
N GLY A 96 2.17 18.34 -3.60
CA GLY A 96 1.79 19.17 -2.45
C GLY A 96 2.12 18.60 -1.07
N PHE A 97 2.65 17.37 -0.99
CA PHE A 97 3.13 16.78 0.26
C PHE A 97 4.62 17.11 0.44
N THR A 98 4.97 17.79 1.53
CA THR A 98 6.33 18.34 1.74
C THR A 98 7.12 17.58 2.82
N ASP A 99 6.44 16.91 3.75
CA ASP A 99 7.09 16.19 4.84
C ASP A 99 7.48 14.76 4.40
N GLU A 100 8.77 14.55 4.18
CA GLU A 100 9.29 13.25 3.78
C GLU A 100 9.30 12.22 4.92
N GLN A 101 9.46 12.66 6.17
CA GLN A 101 9.49 11.79 7.34
C GLN A 101 8.10 11.22 7.62
N GLU A 102 7.08 12.08 7.63
CA GLU A 102 5.69 11.68 7.85
C GLU A 102 5.19 10.71 6.77
N ALA A 103 5.51 10.99 5.50
CA ALA A 103 5.17 10.08 4.40
C ALA A 103 5.90 8.75 4.52
N ARG A 104 7.19 8.76 4.89
CA ARG A 104 7.95 7.52 5.13
C ARG A 104 7.36 6.73 6.27
N ASP A 105 7.06 7.34 7.41
CA ASP A 105 6.54 6.65 8.58
C ASP A 105 5.19 5.98 8.26
N LEU A 106 4.28 6.66 7.56
CA LEU A 106 2.97 6.10 7.22
C LEU A 106 3.06 5.00 6.13
N LEU A 107 4.00 5.10 5.21
CA LEU A 107 4.20 4.11 4.15
C LEU A 107 5.05 2.91 4.58
N GLN A 108 6.00 3.10 5.50
CA GLN A 108 6.86 2.05 6.05
C GLN A 108 6.25 1.34 7.26
N THR A 109 5.37 2.00 8.02
CA THR A 109 4.72 1.35 9.17
C THR A 109 3.84 0.23 8.67
N THR A 110 4.19 -1.01 8.98
CA THR A 110 3.26 -2.13 8.81
C THR A 110 2.11 -1.90 9.77
N ALA A 111 0.92 -1.55 9.25
CA ALA A 111 -0.25 -1.26 10.07
C ALA A 111 -0.58 -2.48 10.95
N ARG A 112 -0.17 -2.43 12.22
CA ARG A 112 -0.41 -3.47 13.20
C ARG A 112 -1.65 -3.07 13.99
N LEU A 113 -2.77 -3.70 13.67
CA LEU A 113 -4.02 -3.51 14.40
C LEU A 113 -4.06 -4.48 15.57
N GLU A 114 -4.13 -3.95 16.79
CA GLU A 114 -4.29 -4.74 18.01
C GLU A 114 -5.63 -4.44 18.68
N PHE A 115 -6.44 -5.47 18.87
CA PHE A 115 -7.67 -5.37 19.65
C PHE A 115 -7.34 -5.68 21.12
N ARG A 116 -7.63 -4.74 22.03
CA ARG A 116 -7.44 -4.93 23.46
C ARG A 116 -8.77 -4.75 24.19
N TYR A 117 -9.19 -5.76 24.94
CA TYR A 117 -10.34 -5.65 25.83
C TYR A 117 -9.91 -4.94 27.11
N LEU A 118 -10.62 -3.87 27.47
CA LEU A 118 -10.42 -3.16 28.74
C LEU A 118 -11.42 -3.66 29.78
N ARG A 119 -10.93 -3.89 31.01
CA ARG A 119 -11.74 -4.37 32.14
C ARG A 119 -12.33 -3.19 32.91
N ASP A 120 -13.65 -3.15 33.07
CA ASP A 120 -14.33 -2.26 34.03
C ASP A 120 -13.98 -2.65 35.47
N VAL A 121 -13.76 -1.66 36.34
CA VAL A 121 -13.37 -1.87 37.75
C VAL A 121 -14.36 -2.75 38.51
N ARG A 122 -15.65 -2.70 38.15
CA ARG A 122 -16.74 -3.47 38.76
C ARG A 122 -16.81 -4.92 38.28
N THR A 123 -16.08 -5.27 37.23
CA THR A 123 -16.07 -6.62 36.67
C THR A 123 -15.03 -7.47 37.40
N GLU A 124 -15.47 -8.56 38.01
CA GLU A 124 -14.58 -9.53 38.64
C GLU A 124 -13.51 -10.03 37.65
N PRO A 125 -12.22 -10.09 38.04
CA PRO A 125 -11.14 -10.47 37.14
C PRO A 125 -11.33 -11.84 36.47
N LYS A 126 -11.95 -12.80 37.18
CA LYS A 126 -12.18 -14.15 36.64
C LYS A 126 -13.19 -14.12 35.49
N LYS A 127 -14.33 -13.47 35.70
CA LYS A 127 -15.40 -13.33 34.71
C LYS A 127 -14.92 -12.60 33.45
N PHE A 128 -14.11 -11.55 33.63
CA PHE A 128 -13.50 -10.85 32.50
C PHE A 128 -12.60 -11.76 31.65
N ARG A 129 -11.74 -12.57 32.29
CA ARG A 129 -10.85 -13.49 31.56
C ARG A 129 -11.61 -14.58 30.80
N GLU A 130 -12.70 -15.08 31.36
CA GLU A 130 -13.57 -16.05 30.67
C GLU A 130 -14.20 -15.45 29.41
N LEU A 131 -14.81 -14.26 29.53
CA LEU A 131 -15.38 -13.52 28.40
C LEU A 131 -14.34 -13.19 27.33
N VAL A 132 -13.17 -12.69 27.72
CA VAL A 132 -12.10 -12.37 26.77
C VAL A 132 -11.64 -13.63 26.03
N ARG A 133 -11.53 -14.77 26.72
CA ARG A 133 -11.13 -16.04 26.09
C ARG A 133 -12.16 -16.49 25.05
N GLU A 134 -13.44 -16.44 25.37
CA GLU A 134 -14.52 -16.81 24.43
C GLU A 134 -14.49 -15.93 23.18
N ILE A 135 -14.42 -14.61 23.36
CA ILE A 135 -14.40 -13.69 22.23
C ILE A 135 -13.10 -13.82 21.43
N SER A 136 -11.97 -14.06 22.11
CA SER A 136 -10.68 -14.26 21.44
C SER A 136 -10.69 -15.48 20.53
N ILE A 137 -11.39 -16.56 20.89
CA ILE A 137 -11.55 -17.74 20.03
C ILE A 137 -12.39 -17.39 18.79
N LEU A 138 -13.47 -16.64 18.96
CA LEU A 138 -14.31 -16.20 17.83
C LEU A 138 -13.55 -15.26 16.89
N LEU A 139 -12.79 -14.32 17.43
CA LEU A 139 -11.94 -13.43 16.63
C LEU A 139 -10.83 -14.19 15.92
N ALA A 140 -10.18 -15.15 16.59
CA ALA A 140 -9.16 -15.98 15.96
C ALA A 140 -9.75 -16.84 14.83
N TYR A 141 -10.97 -17.37 15.01
CA TYR A 141 -11.67 -18.11 13.98
C TYR A 141 -11.91 -17.24 12.73
N GLU A 142 -12.51 -16.06 12.90
CA GLU A 142 -12.75 -15.13 11.79
C GLU A 142 -11.44 -14.67 11.12
N ALA A 143 -10.43 -14.31 11.92
CA ALA A 143 -9.15 -13.84 11.41
C ALA A 143 -8.36 -14.93 10.63
N THR A 144 -8.63 -16.21 10.88
CA THR A 144 -7.96 -17.33 10.22
C THR A 144 -8.80 -17.98 9.12
N GLN A 145 -10.04 -17.54 8.91
CA GLN A 145 -10.95 -18.12 7.92
C GLN A 145 -10.40 -18.00 6.49
N ASP A 146 -9.77 -16.87 6.16
CA ASP A 146 -9.23 -16.59 4.83
C ASP A 146 -7.75 -16.99 4.66
N LEU A 147 -7.19 -17.72 5.63
CA LEU A 147 -5.78 -18.07 5.60
C LEU A 147 -5.51 -19.11 4.52
N ALA A 148 -4.57 -18.82 3.61
CA ALA A 148 -4.17 -19.76 2.57
C ALA A 148 -3.59 -21.04 3.20
N LEU A 149 -4.15 -22.20 2.85
CA LEU A 149 -3.76 -23.51 3.36
C LEU A 149 -3.10 -24.35 2.27
N ALA A 150 -2.05 -25.09 2.63
CA ALA A 150 -1.43 -26.09 1.77
C ALA A 150 -1.73 -27.52 2.28
N PRO A 151 -1.99 -28.50 1.39
CA PRO A 151 -2.15 -29.89 1.80
C PRO A 151 -0.84 -30.43 2.38
N THR A 152 -0.93 -31.23 3.43
CA THR A 152 0.22 -31.83 4.12
C THR A 152 -0.13 -33.21 4.61
N GLU A 153 0.67 -34.21 4.25
CA GLU A 153 0.57 -35.55 4.81
C GLU A 153 1.16 -35.59 6.23
N VAL A 154 0.39 -36.14 7.18
CA VAL A 154 0.82 -36.33 8.56
C VAL A 154 0.64 -37.80 8.95
N GLN A 155 1.67 -38.38 9.55
CA GLN A 155 1.59 -39.69 10.17
C GLN A 155 0.98 -39.53 11.57
N THR A 156 -0.26 -39.96 11.74
CA THR A 156 -0.85 -40.10 13.07
C THR A 156 -0.49 -41.47 13.67
N PRO A 157 -0.65 -41.66 15.00
CA PRO A 157 -0.45 -42.97 15.63
C PRO A 157 -1.34 -44.09 15.05
N LEU A 158 -2.44 -43.74 14.37
CA LEU A 158 -3.39 -44.68 13.80
C LEU A 158 -3.18 -44.92 12.30
N ALA A 159 -2.90 -43.87 11.52
CA ALA A 159 -2.70 -43.96 10.06
C ALA A 159 -2.07 -42.70 9.45
N ARG A 160 -1.64 -42.78 8.18
CA ARG A 160 -1.33 -41.59 7.37
C ARG A 160 -2.62 -40.86 7.00
N ALA A 161 -2.63 -39.55 7.18
CA ALA A 161 -3.77 -38.71 6.88
C ALA A 161 -3.32 -37.39 6.23
N THR A 162 -4.11 -36.93 5.25
CA THR A 162 -3.93 -35.63 4.62
C THR A 162 -4.55 -34.53 5.49
N GLY A 163 -3.71 -33.70 6.08
CA GLY A 163 -4.09 -32.47 6.77
C GLY A 163 -3.92 -31.22 5.89
N LYS A 164 -4.27 -30.07 6.46
CA LYS A 164 -4.02 -28.76 5.86
C LYS A 164 -3.13 -27.96 6.82
N ARG A 165 -2.04 -27.40 6.32
CA ARG A 165 -1.14 -26.54 7.08
C ARG A 165 -1.29 -25.10 6.60
N PRO A 166 -1.44 -24.11 7.51
CA PRO A 166 -1.44 -22.70 7.11
C PRO A 166 -0.08 -22.31 6.51
N PHE A 167 -0.11 -21.45 5.49
CA PHE A 167 1.11 -20.92 4.89
C PHE A 167 1.93 -20.17 5.96
N ARG A 168 3.16 -20.61 6.23
CA ARG A 168 3.95 -20.14 7.38
C ARG A 168 4.25 -18.65 7.22
N ALA A 169 3.96 -17.85 8.25
CA ALA A 169 4.49 -16.50 8.35
C ALA A 169 6.01 -16.56 8.56
N HIS A 170 6.76 -15.64 7.95
CA HIS A 170 8.21 -15.56 8.02
C HIS A 170 8.71 -15.56 9.48
N PRO A 171 9.80 -16.26 9.82
CA PRO A 171 10.37 -16.27 11.18
C PRO A 171 10.74 -14.89 11.76
N SER A 172 10.88 -13.84 10.94
CA SER A 172 11.11 -12.47 11.38
C SER A 172 9.88 -11.83 12.02
N VAL A 173 8.69 -12.39 11.78
CA VAL A 173 7.44 -12.02 12.43
C VAL A 173 7.40 -12.61 13.84
N ASN A 174 7.86 -13.85 14.05
CA ASN A 174 7.89 -14.52 15.37
C ASN A 174 8.84 -13.84 16.37
N GLU A 175 10.04 -13.43 15.94
CA GLU A 175 10.99 -12.68 16.78
C GLU A 175 10.45 -11.31 17.22
N ARG A 176 9.59 -10.68 16.41
CA ARG A 176 9.06 -9.32 16.67
C ARG A 176 7.72 -9.28 17.39
N ILE A 177 7.05 -10.42 17.55
CA ILE A 177 5.80 -10.57 18.33
C ILE A 177 6.02 -11.14 19.73
N GLY A 178 7.26 -11.40 20.14
CA GLY A 178 7.60 -11.79 21.51
C GLY A 178 7.10 -13.17 21.92
N LEU A 179 6.81 -14.05 20.95
CA LEU A 179 6.54 -15.46 21.22
C LEU A 179 7.87 -16.21 21.18
N SER A 180 8.55 -16.28 22.32
CA SER A 180 9.62 -17.27 22.53
C SER A 180 8.99 -18.64 22.76
N GLU A 181 9.65 -19.69 22.27
CA GLU A 181 9.41 -21.07 22.74
C GLU A 181 9.69 -21.19 24.25
#